data_AF-A0A2R7S8J0-F1
#
_entry.id   AF-A0A2R7S8J0-F1
#
_cell.length_a   1.000
_cell.length_b   1.000
_cell.length_c   1.000
_cell.angle_alpha   90.00
_cell.angle_beta   90.00
_cell.angle_gamma   90.00
#
_symmetry.space_group_name_H-M   'P 1'
#
loop_
_entity.id
_entity.type
_entity.pdbx_description
1 polymer ?
#
loop_
_entity_poly.entity_id
_entity_poly.type
_entity_poly.pdbx_seq_one_letter_code
_entity_poly.pdbx_strand_id
1 'polypeptide(L)' 'AHTTQTIAEVALALGYADARSFRRAFKRWTGQLPTALRTG' A
#
# COMPACT_ATOMS: atom_id res chain seq x y z
N ALA A 1 -18.30 4.25 1.50
CA ALA A 1 -17.27 5.31 1.57
C ALA A 1 -16.10 4.88 0.69
N HIS A 2 -15.89 5.53 -0.46
CA HIS A 2 -14.70 5.29 -1.29
C HIS A 2 -13.57 6.12 -0.70
N THR A 3 -12.83 5.49 0.20
CA THR A 3 -11.80 6.16 0.97
C THR A 3 -10.63 6.55 0.05
N THR A 4 -10.41 7.86 -0.12
CA THR A 4 -9.29 8.43 -0.89
C THR A 4 -7.96 8.39 -0.12
N GLN A 5 -7.78 7.40 0.75
CA GLN A 5 -6.55 7.30 1.54
C GLN A 5 -5.39 6.96 0.62
N THR A 6 -4.36 7.79 0.71
CA THR A 6 -3.08 7.56 0.07
C THR A 6 -2.44 6.30 0.63
N ILE A 7 -1.59 5.64 -0.17
CA ILE A 7 -0.83 4.47 0.28
C ILE A 7 0.02 4.78 1.54
N ALA A 8 0.43 6.05 1.71
CA ALA A 8 1.14 6.50 2.90
C ALA A 8 0.25 6.49 4.16
N GLU A 9 -1.00 6.94 4.06
CA GLU A 9 -1.94 6.90 5.18
C GLU A 9 -2.29 5.46 5.57
N VAL A 10 -2.49 4.58 4.59
CA VAL A 10 -2.70 3.14 4.83
C VAL A 10 -1.48 2.52 5.51
N ALA A 11 -0.26 2.89 5.10
CA ALA A 11 0.96 2.42 5.72
C ALA A 11 1.06 2.86 7.19
N LEU A 12 0.79 4.14 7.47
CA LEU A 12 0.81 4.68 8.84
C LEU A 12 -0.24 4.03 9.73
N ALA A 13 -1.46 3.83 9.22
CA ALA A 13 -2.53 3.16 9.97
C ALA A 13 -2.20 1.71 10.35
N LEU A 14 -1.37 1.03 9.55
CA LEU A 14 -0.88 -0.32 9.80
C LEU A 14 0.39 -0.36 10.67
N GLY A 15 0.90 0.79 11.11
CA GLY A 15 2.12 0.90 11.92
C GLY A 15 3.42 0.84 11.13
N TYR A 16 3.39 1.03 9.80
CA TYR A 16 4.62 1.19 9.01
C TYR A 16 5.14 2.63 9.12
N ALA A 17 6.46 2.76 9.22
CA ALA A 17 7.13 4.05 9.24
C ALA A 17 6.93 4.86 7.94
N ASP A 18 6.77 4.18 6.79
CA ASP A 18 6.56 4.84 5.50
C ASP A 18 5.81 3.94 4.49
N ALA A 19 5.34 4.58 3.41
CA ALA A 19 4.70 3.90 2.28
C ALA A 19 5.63 2.89 1.58
N ARG A 20 6.96 3.08 1.65
CA ARG A 20 7.92 2.23 0.95
C ARG A 20 8.01 0.84 1.59
N SER A 21 8.02 0.81 2.92
CA SER A 21 8.03 -0.39 3.75
C SER A 21 6.76 -1.18 3.54
N PHE A 22 5.60 -0.50 3.56
CA PHE A 22 4.31 -1.10 3.21
C PHE A 22 4.29 -1.67 1.79
N ARG A 23 4.79 -0.93 0.77
CA ARG A 23 4.85 -1.44 -0.61
C ARG A 23 5.69 -2.71 -0.77
N ARG A 24 6.81 -2.81 -0.03
CA ARG A 24 7.66 -4.02 -0.04
C ARG A 24 6.96 -5.20 0.63
N ALA A 25 6.30 -4.96 1.77
CA ALA A 25 5.51 -5.98 2.47
C ALA A 25 4.31 -6.44 1.61
N PHE A 26 3.55 -5.50 1.05
CA PHE A 26 2.44 -5.77 0.15
C PHE A 26 2.89 -6.63 -1.03
N LYS A 27 3.94 -6.22 -1.75
CA LYS A 27 4.49 -7.02 -2.86
C LYS A 27 4.93 -8.43 -2.41
N ARG A 28 5.48 -8.57 -1.20
CA ARG A 28 5.87 -9.87 -0.66
C ARG A 28 4.66 -10.76 -0.34
N TRP A 29 3.56 -10.17 0.12
CA TRP A 29 2.36 -10.90 0.52
C TRP A 29 1.42 -11.22 -0.65
N THR A 30 1.25 -10.30 -1.59
CA THR A 30 0.34 -10.45 -2.74
C THR A 30 1.04 -10.86 -4.03
N GLY A 31 2.37 -10.86 -4.06
CA GLY A 31 3.15 -11.11 -5.28
C GLY A 31 3.06 -9.98 -6.32
N GLN A 32 2.23 -8.96 -6.11
CA GLN A 32 1.97 -7.88 -7.04
C GLN A 32 2.22 -6.51 -6.41
N LEU A 33 2.64 -5.54 -7.23
CA LEU A 33 2.84 -4.17 -6.77
C LEU A 33 1.48 -3.44 -6.69
N PRO A 34 1.24 -2.58 -5.67
CA PRO A 34 0.01 -1.79 -5.59
C PRO A 34 -0.28 -0.93 -6.83
N THR A 35 0.76 -0.50 -7.54
CA THR A 35 0.65 0.24 -8.82
C THR A 35 0.09 -0.60 -9.95
N ALA A 36 0.32 -1.93 -9.96
CA ALA A 36 -0.28 -2.82 -10.95
C ALA A 36 -1.78 -3.01 -10.71
N LEU A 37 -2.25 -2.85 -9.46
CA LEU A 37 -3.65 -2.98 -9.09
C LEU A 37 -4.49 -1.72 -9.41
N ARG A 38 -3.84 -0.58 -9.66
CA ARG A 38 -4.52 0.71 -9.94
C ARG A 38 -4.62 1.07 -11.43
N THR A 39 -3.83 0.41 -12.28
CA THR A 39 -3.84 0.64 -13.75
C THR A 39 -4.69 -0.41 -14.50
N GLY A 40 -5.50 -1.19 -13.78
CA GLY A 40 -6.54 -2.03 -14.37
C GLY A 40 -7.86 -1.27 -14.47
#